data_AF-A0A7V0L2T3-F1
#
_entry.id   AF-A0A7V0L2T3-F1
#
_cell.length_a   1.000
_cell.length_b   1.000
_cell.length_c   1.000
_cell.angle_alpha   90.00
_cell.angle_beta   90.00
_cell.angle_gamma   90.00
#
_symmetry.space_group_name_H-M   'P 1'
#
loop_
_entity.id
_entity.type
_entity.pdbx_description
1 polymer ?
#
loop_
_entity_poly.entity_id
_entity_poly.type
_entity_poly.pdbx_seq_one_letter_code
_entity_poly.pdbx_strand_id
1 'polypeptide(L)'
;MMMRVLKYFTIVLAVLILAPSLRADSARSRVKKGNALFKNKKYDEALNKYQDALLKNPESPLIHFDVGNALYEKKKYPDALKSYQKALDSKDIAVQEQTYYNIGNCLYKLGKLPESILAYKQALKLNPNDREAKYNLEYVRRKLKENSKKKKQQRQNQSQQQKQKQNQQQNKKKQNEKQQKKQGQNQKNQPQNKKKDRNQQQQQEQQQARKMKKNEMTKKNAERILNALRNDEKKLQKKRRMKSRGGRVRVAKDW
;
A
#
# COMPACT_ATOMS: atom_id res chain seq x y z
N MET A 1 -69.59 24.25 33.45
CA MET A 1 -68.24 24.60 32.93
C MET A 1 -67.16 23.62 33.40
N MET A 2 -67.12 23.30 34.70
CA MET A 2 -66.09 22.47 35.35
C MET A 2 -65.92 21.04 34.77
N MET A 3 -67.02 20.35 34.42
CA MET A 3 -66.97 19.00 33.83
C MET A 3 -66.36 18.95 32.42
N ARG A 4 -66.40 20.05 31.65
CA ARG A 4 -65.80 20.09 30.31
C ARG A 4 -64.28 20.22 30.42
N VAL A 5 -63.80 21.08 31.33
CA VAL A 5 -62.36 21.30 31.60
C VAL A 5 -61.69 20.01 32.10
N LEU A 6 -62.38 19.24 32.96
CA LEU A 6 -61.85 17.97 33.49
C LEU A 6 -61.68 16.89 32.41
N LYS A 7 -62.58 16.84 31.40
CA LYS A 7 -62.45 15.94 30.24
C LYS A 7 -61.29 16.32 29.31
N TYR A 8 -61.05 17.61 29.09
CA TYR A 8 -59.88 18.05 28.32
C TYR A 8 -58.57 17.77 29.06
N PHE A 9 -58.57 17.93 30.38
CA PHE A 9 -57.39 17.64 31.21
C PHE A 9 -57.00 16.15 31.16
N THR A 10 -57.97 15.23 31.21
CA THR A 10 -57.69 13.79 31.10
C THR A 10 -57.26 13.36 29.70
N ILE A 11 -57.82 13.97 28.63
CA ILE A 11 -57.38 13.69 27.25
C ILE A 11 -55.96 14.21 27.00
N VAL A 12 -55.63 15.43 27.46
CA VAL A 12 -54.28 16.00 27.31
C VAL A 12 -53.26 15.22 28.12
N LEU A 13 -53.61 14.79 29.33
CA LEU A 13 -52.76 13.92 30.16
C LEU A 13 -52.55 12.55 29.50
N ALA A 14 -53.60 11.95 28.90
CA ALA A 14 -53.48 10.69 28.16
C ALA A 14 -52.60 10.83 26.90
N VAL A 15 -52.67 11.95 26.18
CA VAL A 15 -51.80 12.24 25.02
C VAL A 15 -50.35 12.50 25.45
N LEU A 16 -50.12 13.16 26.58
CA LEU A 16 -48.77 13.39 27.14
C LEU A 16 -48.11 12.11 27.67
N ILE A 17 -48.88 11.13 28.14
CA ILE A 17 -48.37 9.84 28.63
C ILE A 17 -48.19 8.82 27.48
N LEU A 18 -48.96 8.90 26.39
CA LEU A 18 -48.77 8.07 25.19
C LEU A 18 -47.72 8.61 24.19
N ALA A 19 -47.37 9.89 24.24
CA ALA A 19 -46.43 10.51 23.30
C ALA A 19 -44.97 9.98 23.38
N PRO A 20 -44.40 9.61 24.54
CA PRO A 20 -43.03 9.08 24.60
C PRO A 20 -42.88 7.68 23.96
N SER A 21 -43.99 6.97 23.72
CA SER A 21 -43.98 5.61 23.17
C SER A 21 -43.87 5.56 21.64
N LEU A 22 -44.01 6.71 20.96
CA LEU A 22 -43.86 6.82 19.51
C LEU A 22 -42.38 7.08 19.14
N ARG A 23 -41.65 5.96 18.98
CA ARG A 23 -40.27 5.83 18.46
C ARG A 23 -39.13 5.99 19.46
N ALA A 24 -39.04 5.06 20.41
CA ALA A 24 -37.74 4.56 20.83
C ALA A 24 -37.07 3.79 19.65
N ASP A 25 -36.56 4.50 18.64
CA ASP A 25 -35.86 3.87 17.51
C ASP A 25 -34.50 3.35 18.02
N SER A 26 -34.48 2.08 18.41
CA SER A 26 -33.31 1.43 19.00
C SER A 26 -32.14 1.35 18.01
N ALA A 27 -30.92 1.24 18.54
CA ALA A 27 -29.71 1.00 17.73
C ALA A 27 -29.90 -0.21 16.80
N ARG A 28 -30.56 -1.27 17.28
CA ARG A 28 -30.87 -2.49 16.52
C ARG A 28 -31.80 -2.21 15.33
N SER A 29 -32.83 -1.37 15.51
CA SER A 29 -33.74 -0.97 14.41
C SER A 29 -32.98 -0.24 13.30
N ARG A 30 -32.07 0.67 13.67
CA ARG A 30 -31.23 1.41 12.72
C ARG A 30 -30.27 0.49 11.95
N VAL A 31 -29.64 -0.47 12.62
CA VAL A 31 -28.83 -1.51 11.97
C VAL A 31 -29.67 -2.32 10.98
N LYS A 32 -30.88 -2.76 11.37
CA LYS A 32 -31.77 -3.51 10.47
C LYS A 32 -32.14 -2.71 9.22
N LYS A 33 -32.46 -1.41 9.37
CA LYS A 33 -32.70 -0.50 8.24
C LYS A 33 -31.44 -0.34 7.37
N GLY A 34 -30.27 -0.14 7.99
CA GLY A 34 -28.98 -0.09 7.30
C GLY A 34 -28.71 -1.34 6.48
N ASN A 35 -28.94 -2.53 7.05
CA ASN A 35 -28.75 -3.82 6.37
C ASN A 35 -29.71 -3.99 5.18
N ALA A 36 -30.95 -3.52 5.29
CA ALA A 36 -31.88 -3.50 4.16
C ALA A 36 -31.39 -2.57 3.03
N LEU A 37 -30.93 -1.37 3.38
CA LEU A 37 -30.36 -0.41 2.42
C LEU A 37 -29.09 -0.97 1.75
N PHE A 38 -28.22 -1.63 2.51
CA PHE A 38 -27.03 -2.29 2.00
C PHE A 38 -27.38 -3.38 0.98
N LYS A 39 -28.37 -4.25 1.30
CA LYS A 39 -28.87 -5.27 0.36
C LYS A 39 -29.41 -4.65 -0.93
N ASN A 40 -30.04 -3.48 -0.83
CA ASN A 40 -30.52 -2.70 -1.97
C ASN A 40 -29.42 -1.87 -2.66
N LYS A 41 -28.14 -2.10 -2.32
CA LYS A 41 -26.96 -1.39 -2.86
C LYS A 41 -26.94 0.13 -2.60
N LYS A 42 -27.77 0.61 -1.68
CA LYS A 42 -27.83 2.01 -1.24
C LYS A 42 -26.82 2.27 -0.13
N TYR A 43 -25.54 2.18 -0.47
CA TYR A 43 -24.46 2.14 0.51
C TYR A 43 -24.30 3.43 1.33
N ASP A 44 -24.56 4.60 0.75
CA ASP A 44 -24.53 5.88 1.49
C ASP A 44 -25.66 5.97 2.52
N GLU A 45 -26.87 5.62 2.13
CA GLU A 45 -28.02 5.58 3.04
C GLU A 45 -27.79 4.54 4.15
N ALA A 46 -27.20 3.39 3.82
CA ALA A 46 -26.82 2.37 4.79
C ALA A 46 -25.81 2.90 5.81
N LEU A 47 -24.74 3.56 5.34
CA LEU A 47 -23.73 4.18 6.19
C LEU A 47 -24.33 5.21 7.16
N ASN A 48 -25.25 6.05 6.69
CA ASN A 48 -25.95 6.99 7.56
C ASN A 48 -26.71 6.26 8.68
N LYS A 49 -27.40 5.16 8.36
CA LYS A 49 -28.12 4.37 9.38
C LYS A 49 -27.20 3.63 10.33
N TYR A 50 -26.05 3.15 9.87
CA TYR A 50 -25.04 2.59 10.77
C TYR A 50 -24.43 3.66 11.67
N GLN A 51 -24.19 4.87 11.16
CA GLN A 51 -23.68 5.99 11.94
C GLN A 51 -24.70 6.41 13.02
N ASP A 52 -25.99 6.49 12.68
CA ASP A 52 -27.07 6.72 13.67
C ASP A 52 -27.10 5.62 14.74
N ALA A 53 -26.76 4.37 14.41
CA ALA A 53 -26.68 3.26 15.35
C ALA A 53 -25.43 3.35 16.25
N LEU A 54 -24.29 3.75 15.69
CA LEU A 54 -23.05 3.98 16.44
C LEU A 54 -23.17 5.11 17.46
N LEU A 55 -24.02 6.13 17.23
CA LEU A 55 -24.30 7.15 18.25
C LEU A 55 -24.87 6.58 19.56
N LYS A 56 -25.48 5.39 19.51
CA LYS A 56 -26.05 4.71 20.67
C LYS A 56 -25.15 3.59 21.20
N ASN A 57 -24.37 2.96 20.33
CA ASN A 57 -23.40 1.94 20.71
C ASN A 57 -22.08 2.12 19.93
N PRO A 58 -21.20 3.04 20.37
CA PRO A 58 -20.02 3.45 19.59
C PRO A 58 -19.00 2.34 19.36
N GLU A 59 -18.93 1.38 20.30
CA GLU A 59 -17.93 0.31 20.30
C GLU A 59 -18.51 -1.02 19.80
N SER A 60 -19.68 -1.01 19.14
CA SER A 60 -20.30 -2.24 18.66
C SER A 60 -19.48 -2.87 17.52
N PRO A 61 -18.89 -4.07 17.71
CA PRO A 61 -18.07 -4.69 16.67
C PRO A 61 -18.88 -5.06 15.43
N LEU A 62 -20.14 -5.49 15.62
CA LEU A 62 -21.07 -5.83 14.54
C LEU A 62 -21.40 -4.62 13.67
N ILE A 63 -21.61 -3.45 14.26
CA ILE A 63 -21.91 -2.24 13.48
C ILE A 63 -20.67 -1.81 12.69
N HIS A 64 -19.48 -1.87 13.29
CA HIS A 64 -18.23 -1.61 12.58
C HIS A 64 -17.96 -2.60 11.45
N PHE A 65 -18.38 -3.87 11.59
CA PHE A 65 -18.33 -4.86 10.51
C PHE A 65 -19.23 -4.44 9.33
N ASP A 66 -20.48 -4.07 9.61
CA ASP A 66 -21.44 -3.62 8.59
C ASP A 66 -21.00 -2.32 7.90
N VAL A 67 -20.44 -1.37 8.65
CA VAL A 67 -19.80 -0.16 8.09
C VAL A 67 -18.63 -0.53 7.18
N GLY A 68 -17.78 -1.47 7.61
CA GLY A 68 -16.69 -1.99 6.80
C GLY A 68 -17.15 -2.58 5.47
N ASN A 69 -18.23 -3.36 5.49
CA ASN A 69 -18.84 -3.95 4.29
C ASN A 69 -19.33 -2.85 3.33
N ALA A 70 -20.07 -1.87 3.83
CA ALA A 70 -20.54 -0.75 3.02
C ALA A 70 -19.39 0.07 2.41
N LEU A 71 -18.33 0.35 3.18
CA LEU A 71 -17.15 1.05 2.69
C LEU A 71 -16.37 0.24 1.65
N TYR A 72 -16.33 -1.09 1.79
CA TYR A 72 -15.72 -1.99 0.82
C TYR A 72 -16.43 -1.92 -0.54
N GLU A 73 -17.76 -1.99 -0.54
CA GLU A 73 -18.56 -1.86 -1.77
C GLU A 73 -18.39 -0.49 -2.43
N LYS A 74 -18.24 0.55 -1.60
CA LYS A 74 -17.87 1.90 -2.06
C LYS A 74 -16.40 2.04 -2.51
N LYS A 75 -15.62 0.96 -2.52
CA LYS A 75 -14.18 0.94 -2.86
C LYS A 75 -13.31 1.82 -1.95
N LYS A 76 -13.82 2.24 -0.79
CA LYS A 76 -13.09 3.00 0.23
C LYS A 76 -12.29 2.05 1.13
N TYR A 77 -11.40 1.26 0.52
CA TYR A 77 -10.70 0.17 1.20
C TYR A 77 -9.88 0.59 2.43
N PRO A 78 -9.21 1.77 2.47
CA PRO A 78 -8.51 2.21 3.68
C PRO A 78 -9.45 2.46 4.87
N ASP A 79 -10.64 3.00 4.63
CA ASP A 79 -11.62 3.27 5.68
C ASP A 79 -12.38 2.00 6.09
N ALA A 80 -12.64 1.12 5.13
CA ALA A 80 -13.16 -0.23 5.40
C ALA A 80 -12.23 -0.98 6.36
N LEU A 81 -10.90 -0.93 6.14
CA LEU A 81 -9.91 -1.55 7.03
C LEU A 81 -9.97 -1.01 8.46
N LYS A 82 -10.12 0.31 8.64
CA LYS A 82 -10.26 0.91 9.99
C LYS A 82 -11.50 0.36 10.71
N SER A 83 -12.61 0.24 9.98
CA SER A 83 -13.88 -0.26 10.53
C SER A 83 -13.78 -1.75 10.86
N TYR A 84 -13.25 -2.57 9.96
CA TYR A 84 -12.99 -3.98 10.24
C TYR A 84 -12.03 -4.18 11.41
N GLN A 85 -11.05 -3.30 11.60
CA GLN A 85 -10.12 -3.41 12.72
C GLN A 85 -10.81 -3.22 14.08
N LYS A 86 -11.86 -2.38 14.15
CA LYS A 86 -12.75 -2.29 15.32
C LYS A 86 -13.69 -3.50 15.43
N ALA A 87 -14.13 -4.05 14.30
CA ALA A 87 -14.97 -5.25 14.30
C ALA A 87 -14.26 -6.50 14.87
N LEU A 88 -12.93 -6.52 14.84
CA LEU A 88 -12.12 -7.59 15.44
C LEU A 88 -12.23 -7.66 16.98
N ASP A 89 -12.75 -6.62 17.64
CA ASP A 89 -13.03 -6.64 19.09
C ASP A 89 -14.25 -7.53 19.44
N SER A 90 -14.93 -8.10 18.43
CA SER A 90 -16.02 -9.06 18.64
C SER A 90 -15.54 -10.30 19.40
N LYS A 91 -16.33 -10.77 20.37
CA LYS A 91 -16.11 -12.08 21.02
C LYS A 91 -16.62 -13.26 20.18
N ASP A 92 -17.38 -12.98 19.13
CA ASP A 92 -17.90 -14.00 18.22
C ASP A 92 -16.82 -14.39 17.20
N ILE A 93 -16.41 -15.66 17.24
CA ILE A 93 -15.38 -16.24 16.38
C ILE A 93 -15.80 -16.15 14.90
N ALA A 94 -17.08 -16.35 14.58
CA ALA A 94 -17.57 -16.27 13.20
C ALA A 94 -17.45 -14.83 12.66
N VAL A 95 -17.74 -13.83 13.50
CA VAL A 95 -17.54 -12.42 13.12
C VAL A 95 -16.07 -12.11 12.91
N GLN A 96 -15.18 -12.57 13.81
CA GLN A 96 -13.74 -12.36 13.64
C GLN A 96 -13.21 -13.00 12.35
N GLU A 97 -13.66 -14.22 12.06
CA GLU A 97 -13.31 -14.97 10.86
C GLU A 97 -13.68 -14.21 9.58
N GLN A 98 -14.96 -13.86 9.43
CA GLN A 98 -15.45 -13.06 8.30
C GLN A 98 -14.75 -11.70 8.20
N THR A 99 -14.44 -11.08 9.34
CA THR A 99 -13.71 -9.82 9.40
C THR A 99 -12.29 -9.97 8.86
N TYR A 100 -11.55 -11.01 9.25
CA TYR A 100 -10.22 -11.29 8.69
C TYR A 100 -10.27 -11.59 7.20
N TYR A 101 -11.29 -12.32 6.73
CA TYR A 101 -11.51 -12.55 5.31
C TYR A 101 -11.69 -11.23 4.54
N ASN A 102 -12.54 -10.34 5.05
CA ASN A 102 -12.79 -9.03 4.42
C ASN A 102 -11.60 -8.06 4.51
N ILE A 103 -10.81 -8.11 5.58
CA ILE A 103 -9.51 -7.43 5.66
C ILE A 103 -8.58 -7.95 4.55
N GLY A 104 -8.52 -9.27 4.34
CA GLY A 104 -7.77 -9.89 3.25
C GLY A 104 -8.18 -9.35 1.89
N ASN A 105 -9.49 -9.24 1.64
CA ASN A 105 -10.06 -8.66 0.43
C ASN A 105 -9.66 -7.18 0.25
N CYS A 106 -9.73 -6.37 1.30
CA CYS A 106 -9.30 -4.96 1.25
C CYS A 106 -7.82 -4.82 0.91
N LEU A 107 -6.96 -5.58 1.59
CA LEU A 107 -5.52 -5.53 1.39
C LEU A 107 -5.13 -6.01 -0.01
N TYR A 108 -5.84 -7.00 -0.54
CA TYR A 108 -5.68 -7.43 -1.92
C TYR A 108 -6.00 -6.30 -2.91
N LYS A 109 -7.13 -5.61 -2.74
CA LYS A 109 -7.53 -4.47 -3.59
C LYS A 109 -6.54 -3.31 -3.51
N LEU A 110 -5.92 -3.11 -2.35
CA LEU A 110 -4.86 -2.12 -2.13
C LEU A 110 -3.47 -2.57 -2.65
N GLY A 111 -3.34 -3.76 -3.22
CA GLY A 111 -2.07 -4.30 -3.72
C GLY A 111 -1.10 -4.75 -2.62
N LYS A 112 -1.54 -4.75 -1.35
CA LYS A 112 -0.78 -5.22 -0.18
C LYS A 112 -0.86 -6.75 -0.07
N LEU A 113 -0.31 -7.43 -1.08
CA LEU A 113 -0.45 -8.89 -1.23
C LEU A 113 0.11 -9.69 -0.04
N PRO A 114 1.30 -9.37 0.52
CA PRO A 114 1.82 -10.08 1.69
C PRO A 114 0.90 -9.99 2.92
N GLU A 115 0.33 -8.82 3.17
CA GLU A 115 -0.57 -8.56 4.29
C GLU A 115 -1.93 -9.24 4.08
N SER A 116 -2.44 -9.22 2.84
CA SER A 116 -3.65 -9.94 2.45
C SER A 116 -3.54 -11.45 2.72
N ILE A 117 -2.39 -12.06 2.40
CA ILE A 117 -2.09 -13.46 2.71
C ILE A 117 -2.16 -13.73 4.22
N LEU A 118 -1.65 -12.83 5.06
CA LEU A 118 -1.71 -13.00 6.51
C LEU A 118 -3.15 -12.94 7.03
N ALA A 119 -3.96 -12.02 6.51
CA ALA A 119 -5.36 -11.89 6.90
C ALA A 119 -6.19 -13.13 6.53
N TYR A 120 -6.08 -13.64 5.30
CA TYR A 120 -6.76 -14.90 4.92
C TYR A 120 -6.29 -16.10 5.74
N LYS A 121 -5.01 -16.15 6.13
CA LYS A 121 -4.52 -17.18 7.05
C LYS A 121 -5.15 -17.08 8.44
N GLN A 122 -5.42 -15.87 8.94
CA GLN A 122 -6.12 -15.72 10.22
C GLN A 122 -7.58 -16.16 10.10
N ALA A 123 -8.28 -15.81 9.02
CA ALA A 123 -9.63 -16.32 8.75
C ALA A 123 -9.64 -17.86 8.74
N LEU A 124 -8.74 -18.48 7.98
CA LEU A 124 -8.61 -19.95 7.91
C LEU A 124 -8.14 -20.62 9.21
N LYS A 125 -7.52 -19.88 10.12
CA LYS A 125 -7.21 -20.39 11.47
C LYS A 125 -8.48 -20.50 12.31
N LEU A 126 -9.43 -19.58 12.13
CA LEU A 126 -10.72 -19.57 12.84
C LEU A 126 -11.73 -20.51 12.18
N ASN A 127 -11.76 -20.58 10.84
CA ASN A 127 -12.55 -21.53 10.08
C ASN A 127 -11.69 -22.21 8.98
N PRO A 128 -11.10 -23.38 9.28
CA PRO A 128 -10.31 -24.13 8.31
C PRO A 128 -11.10 -24.62 7.09
N ASN A 129 -12.42 -24.56 7.09
CA ASN A 129 -13.28 -25.07 6.03
C ASN A 129 -13.80 -24.00 5.06
N ASP A 130 -13.51 -22.71 5.31
CA ASP A 130 -13.84 -21.63 4.37
C ASP A 130 -13.13 -21.86 3.02
N ARG A 131 -13.93 -22.13 1.99
CA ARG A 131 -13.43 -22.44 0.64
C ARG A 131 -13.06 -21.17 -0.10
N GLU A 132 -13.82 -20.09 0.08
CA GLU A 132 -13.55 -18.78 -0.49
C GLU A 132 -12.22 -18.21 0.02
N ALA A 133 -11.94 -18.29 1.33
CA ALA A 133 -10.68 -17.85 1.91
C ALA A 133 -9.49 -18.68 1.38
N LYS A 134 -9.62 -20.00 1.24
CA LYS A 134 -8.59 -20.86 0.62
C LYS A 134 -8.30 -20.43 -0.82
N TYR A 135 -9.36 -20.25 -1.61
CA TYR A 135 -9.24 -19.83 -3.00
C TYR A 135 -8.55 -18.47 -3.11
N ASN A 136 -9.01 -17.48 -2.35
CA ASN A 136 -8.44 -16.13 -2.38
C ASN A 136 -6.98 -16.12 -1.91
N LEU A 137 -6.65 -16.88 -0.86
CA LEU A 137 -5.27 -17.03 -0.38
C LEU A 137 -4.35 -17.54 -1.49
N GLU A 138 -4.75 -18.59 -2.20
CA GLU A 138 -3.93 -19.17 -3.26
C GLU A 138 -3.83 -18.23 -4.48
N TYR A 139 -4.94 -17.58 -4.84
CA TYR A 139 -4.95 -16.57 -5.88
C TYR A 139 -3.94 -15.43 -5.57
N VAL A 140 -3.95 -14.91 -4.34
CA VAL A 140 -3.03 -13.83 -3.93
C VAL A 140 -1.58 -14.31 -3.91
N ARG A 141 -1.30 -15.54 -3.46
CA ARG A 141 0.05 -16.15 -3.51
C ARG A 141 0.58 -16.25 -4.94
N ARG A 142 -0.26 -16.72 -5.87
CA ARG A 142 0.10 -16.79 -7.30
C ARG A 142 0.45 -15.41 -7.84
N LYS A 143 -0.39 -14.40 -7.57
CA LYS A 143 -0.15 -13.02 -8.00
C LYS A 143 1.15 -12.44 -7.43
N LEU A 144 1.46 -12.73 -6.16
CA LEU A 144 2.72 -12.32 -5.53
C LEU A 144 3.95 -12.97 -6.20
N LYS A 145 3.85 -14.26 -6.54
CA LYS A 145 4.90 -15.00 -7.27
C LYS A 145 5.11 -14.44 -8.68
N GLU A 146 4.04 -14.16 -9.41
CA GLU A 146 4.07 -13.53 -10.73
C GLU A 146 4.71 -12.13 -10.69
N ASN A 147 4.32 -11.29 -9.74
CA ASN A 147 4.92 -9.96 -9.56
C ASN A 147 6.43 -10.06 -9.28
N SER A 148 6.84 -11.04 -8.48
CA SER A 148 8.25 -11.30 -8.19
C SER A 148 9.03 -11.75 -9.43
N LYS A 149 8.43 -12.64 -10.25
CA LYS A 149 9.02 -13.08 -11.54
C LYS A 149 9.16 -11.91 -12.53
N LYS A 150 8.09 -11.14 -12.74
CA LYS A 150 8.10 -9.94 -13.62
C LYS A 150 9.19 -8.95 -13.20
N LYS A 151 9.33 -8.69 -11.90
CA LYS A 151 10.37 -7.80 -11.36
C LYS A 151 11.78 -8.36 -11.56
N LYS A 152 11.98 -9.68 -11.47
CA LYS A 152 13.28 -10.32 -11.76
C LYS A 152 13.64 -10.19 -13.24
N GLN A 153 12.69 -10.46 -14.13
CA GLN A 153 12.88 -10.34 -15.58
C GLN A 153 13.17 -8.90 -16.01
N GLN A 154 12.44 -7.91 -15.48
CA GLN A 154 12.72 -6.50 -15.75
C GLN A 154 14.15 -6.10 -15.34
N ARG A 155 14.64 -6.56 -14.19
CA ARG A 155 16.03 -6.31 -13.74
C ARG A 155 17.07 -6.97 -14.63
N GLN A 156 16.78 -8.16 -15.15
CA GLN A 156 17.67 -8.85 -16.10
C GLN A 156 17.73 -8.07 -17.42
N ASN A 157 16.58 -7.67 -17.97
CA ASN A 157 16.51 -6.88 -19.20
C ASN A 157 17.23 -5.53 -19.06
N GLN A 158 17.05 -4.83 -17.94
CA GLN A 158 17.78 -3.58 -17.64
C GLN A 158 19.30 -3.80 -17.57
N SER A 159 19.74 -4.87 -16.90
CA SER A 159 21.17 -5.23 -16.83
C SER A 159 21.76 -5.54 -18.22
N GLN A 160 21.02 -6.25 -19.07
CA GLN A 160 21.44 -6.57 -20.44
C GLN A 160 21.55 -5.30 -21.31
N GLN A 161 20.55 -4.42 -21.25
CA GLN A 161 20.58 -3.14 -21.97
C GLN A 161 21.76 -2.26 -21.52
N GLN A 162 22.08 -2.23 -20.22
CA GLN A 162 23.25 -1.51 -19.71
C GLN A 162 24.56 -2.09 -20.26
N LYS A 163 24.72 -3.42 -20.28
CA LYS A 163 25.88 -4.09 -20.88
C LYS A 163 26.01 -3.78 -22.37
N GLN A 164 24.92 -3.82 -23.12
CA GLN A 164 24.94 -3.48 -24.55
C GLN A 164 25.37 -2.02 -24.78
N LYS A 165 24.84 -1.07 -24.00
CA LYS A 165 25.25 0.34 -24.06
C LYS A 165 26.74 0.52 -23.73
N GLN A 166 27.26 -0.19 -22.72
CA GLN A 166 28.69 -0.16 -22.39
C GLN A 166 29.55 -0.73 -23.52
N ASN A 167 29.16 -1.86 -24.12
CA ASN A 167 29.89 -2.46 -25.25
C ASN A 167 29.90 -1.52 -26.47
N GLN A 168 28.77 -0.88 -26.80
CA GLN A 168 28.70 0.10 -27.89
C GLN A 168 29.60 1.31 -27.62
N GLN A 169 29.64 1.82 -26.38
CA GLN A 169 30.54 2.92 -26.02
C GLN A 169 32.01 2.52 -26.11
N GLN A 170 32.38 1.32 -25.66
CA GLN A 170 33.74 0.80 -25.80
C GLN A 170 34.14 0.62 -27.27
N ASN A 171 33.25 0.10 -28.10
CA ASN A 171 33.51 -0.06 -29.54
C ASN A 171 33.71 1.30 -30.22
N LYS A 172 32.89 2.32 -29.89
CA LYS A 172 33.07 3.70 -30.37
C LYS A 172 34.42 4.29 -29.91
N LYS A 173 34.80 4.12 -28.65
CA LYS A 173 36.11 4.57 -28.13
C LYS A 173 37.27 3.92 -28.90
N LYS A 174 37.23 2.61 -29.12
CA LYS A 174 38.24 1.87 -29.90
C LYS A 174 38.32 2.34 -31.36
N GLN A 175 37.18 2.63 -32.00
CA GLN A 175 37.15 3.15 -33.38
C GLN A 175 37.78 4.55 -33.46
N ASN A 176 37.45 5.44 -32.51
CA ASN A 176 38.03 6.78 -32.45
C ASN A 176 39.55 6.73 -32.22
N GLU A 177 40.03 5.86 -31.31
CA GLU A 177 41.47 5.65 -31.10
C GLU A 177 42.19 5.16 -32.36
N LYS A 178 41.56 4.23 -33.12
CA LYS A 178 42.12 3.76 -34.41
C LYS A 178 42.18 4.88 -35.45
N GLN A 179 41.16 5.72 -35.56
CA GLN A 179 41.14 6.87 -36.48
C GLN A 179 42.21 7.90 -36.12
N GLN A 180 42.35 8.23 -34.83
CA GLN A 180 43.40 9.14 -34.36
C GLN A 180 44.80 8.61 -34.66
N LYS A 181 45.06 7.30 -34.47
CA LYS A 181 46.34 6.68 -34.85
C LYS A 181 46.64 6.79 -36.34
N LYS A 182 45.65 6.56 -37.21
CA LYS A 182 45.80 6.71 -38.68
C LYS A 182 46.09 8.17 -39.07
N GLN A 183 45.39 9.14 -38.49
CA GLN A 183 45.64 10.57 -38.73
C GLN A 183 47.02 11.02 -38.22
N GLY A 184 47.47 10.47 -37.08
CA GLY A 184 48.81 10.72 -36.54
C GLY A 184 49.94 10.18 -37.42
N GLN A 185 49.74 9.06 -38.11
CA GLN A 185 50.69 8.50 -39.07
C GLN A 185 50.72 9.30 -40.39
N ASN A 186 49.58 9.73 -40.92
CA ASN A 186 49.53 10.56 -42.14
C ASN A 186 50.14 11.96 -41.96
N GLN A 187 50.20 12.49 -40.73
CA GLN A 187 50.81 13.79 -40.44
C GLN A 187 52.33 13.74 -40.20
N LYS A 188 52.97 12.55 -40.30
CA LYS A 188 54.45 12.44 -40.30
C LYS A 188 55.10 12.71 -41.66
N ASN A 189 54.32 12.89 -42.73
CA ASN A 189 54.81 13.13 -44.10
C ASN A 189 54.49 14.54 -44.66
N GLN A 190 54.40 15.59 -43.83
CA GLN A 190 54.27 16.98 -44.32
C GLN A 190 55.34 17.91 -43.71
N PRO A 191 55.96 18.82 -44.50
CA PRO A 191 56.95 19.77 -44.00
C PRO A 191 56.36 20.74 -42.95
N GLN A 192 57.26 21.29 -42.14
CA GLN A 192 57.11 21.71 -40.73
C GLN A 192 56.09 22.81 -40.33
N ASN A 193 55.14 23.26 -41.14
CA ASN A 193 54.37 24.47 -40.80
C ASN A 193 53.04 24.31 -40.00
N LYS A 194 52.80 23.18 -39.30
CA LYS A 194 51.52 22.90 -38.59
C LYS A 194 51.58 22.77 -37.06
N LYS A 195 52.68 23.17 -36.40
CA LYS A 195 52.86 22.95 -34.94
C LYS A 195 51.99 23.83 -34.02
N LYS A 196 51.54 25.01 -34.46
CA LYS A 196 50.75 25.94 -33.60
C LYS A 196 49.28 25.53 -33.45
N ASP A 197 48.60 25.14 -34.54
CA ASP A 197 47.18 24.75 -34.48
C ASP A 197 46.93 23.41 -33.78
N ARG A 198 47.86 22.46 -33.92
CA ARG A 198 47.80 21.15 -33.22
C ARG A 198 47.79 21.29 -31.69
N ASN A 199 48.52 22.27 -31.14
CA ASN A 199 48.59 22.48 -29.70
C ASN A 199 47.30 23.06 -29.12
N GLN A 200 46.62 23.96 -29.85
CA GLN A 200 45.30 24.46 -29.42
C GLN A 200 44.22 23.38 -29.50
N GLN A 201 44.23 22.56 -30.56
CA GLN A 201 43.27 21.46 -30.71
C GLN A 201 43.47 20.37 -29.64
N GLN A 202 44.72 20.02 -29.30
CA GLN A 202 45.01 19.08 -28.22
C GLN A 202 44.61 19.60 -26.83
N GLN A 203 44.77 20.90 -26.56
CA GLN A 203 44.30 21.50 -25.31
C GLN A 203 42.77 21.47 -25.19
N GLN A 204 42.04 21.75 -26.27
CA GLN A 204 40.58 21.66 -26.27
C GLN A 204 40.07 20.22 -26.09
N GLU A 205 40.68 19.24 -26.76
CA GLU A 205 40.33 17.82 -26.58
C GLU A 205 40.63 17.34 -25.15
N GLN A 206 41.76 17.76 -24.55
CA GLN A 206 42.05 17.44 -23.16
C GLN A 206 41.05 18.07 -22.18
N GLN A 207 40.63 19.32 -22.42
CA GLN A 207 39.60 19.97 -21.59
C GLN A 207 38.24 19.28 -21.71
N GLN A 208 37.83 18.87 -22.92
CA GLN A 208 36.60 18.11 -23.13
C GLN A 208 36.66 16.71 -22.52
N ALA A 209 37.80 16.01 -22.63
CA ALA A 209 38.01 14.71 -22.01
C ALA A 209 37.98 14.80 -20.46
N ARG A 210 38.53 15.88 -19.89
CA ARG A 210 38.44 16.18 -18.44
C ARG A 210 36.99 16.45 -18.01
N LYS A 211 36.21 17.22 -18.79
CA LYS A 211 34.78 17.46 -18.52
C LYS A 211 33.97 16.15 -18.60
N MET A 212 34.22 15.30 -19.59
CA MET A 212 33.53 14.00 -19.71
C MET A 212 33.88 13.03 -18.57
N LYS A 213 35.16 12.92 -18.19
CA LYS A 213 35.59 12.11 -17.03
C LYS A 213 34.96 12.61 -15.73
N LYS A 214 34.86 13.92 -15.54
CA LYS A 214 34.19 14.53 -14.36
C LYS A 214 32.71 14.14 -14.33
N ASN A 215 31.99 14.18 -15.46
CA ASN A 215 30.59 13.77 -15.53
C ASN A 215 30.38 12.27 -15.29
N GLU A 216 31.23 11.39 -15.85
CA GLU A 216 31.20 9.95 -15.57
C GLU A 216 31.44 9.65 -14.09
N MET A 217 32.42 10.32 -13.47
CA MET A 217 32.72 10.17 -12.05
C MET A 217 31.56 10.66 -11.17
N THR A 218 30.91 11.76 -11.56
CA THR A 218 29.74 12.30 -10.86
C THR A 218 28.55 11.33 -10.92
N LYS A 219 28.32 10.71 -12.08
CA LYS A 219 27.27 9.69 -12.25
C LYS A 219 27.57 8.42 -11.46
N LYS A 220 28.82 7.94 -11.46
CA LYS A 220 29.26 6.78 -10.67
C LYS A 220 29.17 7.04 -9.16
N ASN A 221 29.44 8.27 -8.73
CA ASN A 221 29.26 8.70 -7.34
C ASN A 221 27.78 8.74 -6.96
N ALA A 222 26.92 9.28 -7.82
CA ALA A 222 25.47 9.25 -7.62
C ALA A 222 24.92 7.81 -7.51
N GLU A 223 25.39 6.89 -8.35
CA GLU A 223 25.03 5.47 -8.28
C GLU A 223 25.53 4.80 -6.99
N ARG A 224 26.74 5.13 -6.51
CA ARG A 224 27.24 4.65 -5.22
C ARG A 224 26.38 5.14 -4.06
N ILE A 225 26.03 6.43 -4.04
CA ILE A 225 25.18 7.03 -3.01
C ILE A 225 23.79 6.37 -3.02
N LEU A 226 23.17 6.21 -4.20
CA LEU A 226 21.88 5.51 -4.34
C LEU A 226 21.93 4.07 -3.81
N ASN A 227 23.01 3.34 -4.10
CA ASN A 227 23.18 1.97 -3.62
C ASN A 227 23.43 1.92 -2.10
N ALA A 228 24.18 2.88 -1.55
CA ALA A 228 24.37 3.02 -0.11
C ALA A 228 23.04 3.31 0.60
N LEU A 229 22.29 4.31 0.13
CA LEU A 229 20.96 4.66 0.64
C LEU A 229 20.00 3.47 0.61
N ARG A 230 20.00 2.70 -0.48
CA ARG A 230 19.17 1.49 -0.60
C ARG A 230 19.56 0.39 0.38
N ASN A 231 20.84 0.23 0.67
CA ASN A 231 21.33 -0.74 1.64
C ASN A 231 21.00 -0.31 3.07
N ASP A 232 21.09 0.98 3.36
CA ASP A 232 20.70 1.53 4.65
C ASP A 232 19.19 1.45 4.89
N GLU A 233 18.37 1.69 3.85
CA GLU A 233 16.94 1.48 3.90
C GLU A 233 16.60 0.01 4.24
N LYS A 234 17.28 -0.96 3.60
CA LYS A 234 17.11 -2.39 3.92
C LYS A 234 17.53 -2.72 5.34
N LYS A 235 18.63 -2.15 5.84
CA LYS A 235 19.09 -2.34 7.23
C LYS A 235 18.07 -1.76 8.22
N LEU A 236 17.52 -0.57 7.93
CA LEU A 236 16.48 0.07 8.73
C LEU A 236 15.21 -0.77 8.75
N GLN A 237 14.76 -1.26 7.61
CA GLN A 237 13.61 -2.18 7.53
C GLN A 237 13.87 -3.47 8.32
N LYS A 238 15.08 -4.05 8.25
CA LYS A 238 15.45 -5.23 9.04
C LYS A 238 15.46 -4.92 10.55
N LYS A 239 16.02 -3.78 10.98
CA LYS A 239 16.00 -3.33 12.38
C LYS A 239 14.58 -3.11 12.88
N ARG A 240 13.71 -2.45 12.11
CA ARG A 240 12.28 -2.28 12.45
C ARG A 240 11.57 -3.62 12.61
N ARG A 241 11.85 -4.59 11.74
CA ARG A 241 11.33 -5.96 11.82
C ARG A 241 11.87 -6.76 13.02
N MET A 242 13.10 -6.50 13.48
CA MET A 242 13.63 -7.13 14.70
C MET A 242 13.04 -6.48 15.96
N LYS A 243 12.90 -5.15 15.97
CA LYS A 243 12.31 -4.41 17.09
C LYS A 243 10.82 -4.74 17.28
N SER A 244 10.09 -5.04 16.20
CA SER A 244 8.71 -5.55 16.29
C SER A 244 8.60 -7.01 16.75
N ARG A 245 9.71 -7.77 16.81
CA ARG A 245 9.75 -9.17 17.27
C ARG A 245 10.27 -9.30 18.71
N GLY A 246 10.86 -8.25 19.28
CA GLY A 246 11.29 -8.19 20.69
C GLY A 246 10.16 -7.72 21.61
N GLY A 247 9.08 -8.50 21.72
CA GLY A 247 8.06 -8.31 22.75
C GLY A 247 8.44 -9.06 24.03
N ARG A 248 8.71 -8.31 25.10
CA ARG A 248 8.82 -8.70 26.54
C ARG A 248 9.32 -10.12 26.83
N VAL A 249 10.62 -10.25 27.09
CA VAL A 249 11.13 -11.33 27.95
C VAL A 249 10.86 -10.92 29.40
N ARG A 250 9.93 -11.61 30.08
CA ARG A 250 9.82 -11.55 31.55
C ARG A 250 11.07 -12.24 32.10
N VAL A 251 11.96 -11.46 32.69
CA VAL A 251 13.04 -12.00 33.52
C VAL A 251 12.41 -12.28 34.88
N ALA A 252 12.17 -13.56 35.19
CA ALA A 252 11.95 -13.98 36.56
C ALA A 252 13.26 -13.77 37.32
N LYS A 253 13.23 -12.96 38.38
CA LYS A 253 14.33 -12.86 39.34
C LYS A 253 14.13 -13.98 40.34
N ASP A 254 15.03 -14.96 40.32
CA ASP A 254 15.27 -15.84 41.45
C ASP A 254 16.15 -15.08 42.44
N TRP A 255 15.53 -14.68 43.55
CA TRP A 255 16.10 -14.58 44.89
C TRP A 255 14.95 -14.62 45.88
#